data_AF-A0A7C5LNL7-F1
#
_entry.id   AF-A0A7C5LNL7-F1
#
_cell.length_a   1.000
_cell.length_b   1.000
_cell.length_c   1.000
_cell.angle_alpha   90.00
_cell.angle_beta   90.00
_cell.angle_gamma   90.00
#
_symmetry.space_group_name_H-M   'P 1'
#
loop_
_entity.id
_entity.type
_entity.pdbx_description
1 polymer ?
#
loop_
_entity_poly.entity_id
_entity_poly.type
_entity_poly.pdbx_seq_one_letter_code
_entity_poly.pdbx_strand_id
1 'polypeptide(L)'
;MIWTFPTWKNCRPSCRNSPMPTWPCPAGCRCRRADFHSRKQRGRGRCACGPILSQLQGTPMLIGIDPRMTPPLMDALMRMGHGDEIVLADANFPADAIAARTRVGTPIHLPGFTAPAAIALITQYLPLDGFSDACAWRMEIDGAPGEMGEVHSEAFALLEACKPEGAALGSIARADFYPRAAGAFAVIATTEPRAYGCFILRKGVVL
;
A
#
# COMPACT_ATOMS: atom_id res chain seq x y z
N MET A 1 -65.27 10.67 24.16
CA MET A 1 -63.88 10.29 23.89
C MET A 1 -63.77 9.90 22.43
N ILE A 2 -63.41 10.86 21.58
CA ILE A 2 -63.18 10.65 20.14
C ILE A 2 -61.85 11.36 19.89
N TRP A 3 -60.79 10.57 19.66
CA TRP A 3 -59.51 11.08 19.20
C TRP A 3 -59.24 10.44 17.84
N THR A 4 -59.24 11.28 16.82
CA THR A 4 -58.93 10.98 15.43
C THR A 4 -57.43 10.69 15.27
N PHE A 5 -57.09 9.63 14.53
CA PHE A 5 -55.72 9.26 14.20
C PHE A 5 -55.11 10.20 13.13
N PRO A 6 -53.86 10.68 13.28
CA PRO A 6 -53.15 11.34 12.20
C PRO A 6 -52.66 10.32 11.17
N THR A 7 -52.91 10.60 9.90
CA THR A 7 -52.56 9.77 8.74
C THR A 7 -51.05 9.76 8.49
N TRP A 8 -50.49 8.57 8.28
CA TRP A 8 -49.08 8.35 7.93
C TRP A 8 -48.79 8.79 6.49
N LYS A 9 -48.42 10.06 6.28
CA LYS A 9 -48.16 10.58 4.93
C LYS A 9 -46.70 10.54 4.44
N ASN A 10 -45.71 10.10 5.22
CA ASN A 10 -44.29 10.16 4.77
C ASN A 10 -43.41 8.97 5.18
N CYS A 11 -43.75 7.75 4.75
CA CYS A 11 -42.81 6.62 4.78
C CYS A 11 -42.86 5.84 3.46
N ARG A 12 -41.67 5.52 2.90
CA ARG A 12 -41.52 4.76 1.65
C ARG A 12 -42.16 3.36 1.78
N PRO A 13 -42.79 2.83 0.71
CA PRO A 13 -43.56 1.58 0.77
C PRO A 13 -42.76 0.33 1.16
N SER A 14 -41.43 0.32 0.99
CA SER A 14 -40.59 -0.87 1.16
C SER A 14 -40.33 -1.27 2.62
N CYS A 15 -40.66 -0.43 3.61
CA CYS A 15 -40.42 -0.74 5.02
C CYS A 15 -41.64 -1.32 5.75
N ARG A 16 -42.80 -1.49 5.09
CA ARG A 16 -44.01 -1.99 5.76
C ARG A 16 -44.08 -3.51 5.88
N ASN A 17 -43.32 -4.27 5.08
CA ASN A 17 -43.53 -5.73 4.93
C ASN A 17 -42.25 -6.59 5.05
N SER A 18 -41.24 -6.20 5.82
CA SER A 18 -40.11 -7.09 6.11
C SER A 18 -40.30 -7.77 7.47
N PRO A 19 -40.41 -9.11 7.55
CA PRO A 19 -40.40 -9.82 8.83
C PRO A 19 -39.01 -9.66 9.47
N MET A 20 -39.00 -9.26 10.74
CA MET A 20 -37.77 -8.98 11.50
C MET A 20 -36.82 -10.18 11.52
N PRO A 21 -35.51 -10.00 11.27
CA PRO A 21 -34.49 -10.81 11.90
C PRO A 21 -34.00 -10.08 13.17
N THR A 22 -34.20 -10.72 14.32
CA THR A 22 -33.66 -10.31 15.61
C THR A 22 -32.14 -10.48 15.63
N TRP A 23 -31.39 -9.39 15.47
CA TRP A 23 -29.98 -9.33 15.87
C TRP A 23 -29.72 -8.08 16.71
N PRO A 24 -29.02 -8.19 17.85
CA PRO A 24 -28.75 -7.05 18.72
C PRO A 24 -27.72 -6.12 18.09
N CYS A 25 -27.99 -4.82 18.17
CA CYS A 25 -27.04 -3.76 17.86
C CYS A 25 -25.78 -3.94 18.75
N PRO A 26 -24.56 -4.04 18.20
CA PRO A 26 -23.35 -4.22 19.01
C PRO A 26 -23.16 -3.04 19.97
N ALA A 27 -22.89 -3.35 21.23
CA ALA A 27 -22.74 -2.39 22.31
C ALA A 27 -21.65 -1.35 21.98
N GLY A 28 -22.03 -0.07 21.95
CA GLY A 28 -21.10 1.04 21.70
C GLY A 28 -21.78 2.32 21.17
N CYS A 29 -22.98 2.21 20.61
CA CYS A 29 -23.70 3.37 20.06
C CYS A 29 -24.36 4.20 21.19
N ARG A 30 -23.61 5.14 21.78
CA ARG A 30 -24.14 6.13 22.73
C ARG A 30 -24.94 7.20 21.99
N CYS A 31 -26.17 6.89 21.60
CA CYS A 31 -27.15 7.93 21.30
C CYS A 31 -27.69 8.48 22.64
N ARG A 32 -27.00 9.45 23.26
CA ARG A 32 -27.58 10.17 24.41
C ARG A 32 -28.80 10.95 23.92
N ARG A 33 -29.90 10.85 24.65
CA ARG A 33 -31.01 11.83 24.60
C ARG A 33 -30.42 13.18 25.01
N ALA A 34 -30.20 14.06 24.04
CA ALA A 34 -29.96 15.47 24.30
C ALA A 34 -31.22 16.25 23.89
N ASP A 35 -31.63 17.11 24.80
CA ASP A 35 -32.88 17.86 24.84
C ASP A 35 -33.13 18.69 23.58
N PHE A 36 -34.33 18.53 23.02
CA PHE A 36 -34.79 19.25 21.85
C PHE A 36 -35.63 20.46 22.29
N HIS A 37 -34.96 21.52 22.75
CA HIS A 37 -35.56 22.86 22.71
C HIS A 37 -35.04 23.62 21.49
N SER A 38 -36.00 23.97 20.63
CA SER A 38 -36.00 25.17 19.79
C SER A 38 -35.07 25.24 18.56
N ARG A 39 -35.78 25.19 17.42
CA ARG A 39 -35.60 25.99 16.18
C ARG A 39 -34.58 25.55 15.13
N LYS A 40 -35.16 25.38 13.93
CA LYS A 40 -34.60 25.62 12.59
C LYS A 40 -33.34 24.81 12.24
N GLN A 41 -33.54 23.71 11.50
CA GLN A 41 -33.16 23.60 10.08
C GLN A 41 -33.47 22.18 9.58
N ARG A 42 -34.12 22.11 8.41
CA ARG A 42 -34.35 20.85 7.68
C ARG A 42 -33.02 20.43 7.05
N GLY A 43 -32.28 19.57 7.72
CA GLY A 43 -31.15 18.83 7.16
C GLY A 43 -31.44 17.34 7.29
N ARG A 44 -31.44 16.60 6.17
CA ARG A 44 -31.64 15.15 6.14
C ARG A 44 -30.65 14.47 7.10
N GLY A 45 -31.15 13.89 8.18
CA GLY A 45 -30.36 13.03 9.06
C GLY A 45 -29.82 11.86 8.26
N ARG A 46 -28.51 11.88 7.99
CA ARG A 46 -27.80 10.72 7.44
C ARG A 46 -27.64 9.74 8.59
N CYS A 47 -28.23 8.56 8.47
CA CYS A 47 -27.85 7.43 9.31
C CYS A 47 -26.34 7.22 9.15
N ALA A 48 -25.62 7.17 10.27
CA ALA A 48 -24.18 6.93 10.32
C ALA A 48 -23.82 5.44 10.09
N CYS A 49 -24.53 4.76 9.19
CA CYS A 49 -23.96 3.60 8.51
C CYS A 49 -23.04 4.17 7.43
N GLY A 50 -21.83 4.53 7.85
CA GLY A 50 -20.78 4.97 6.95
C GLY A 50 -20.60 3.95 5.81
N PRO A 51 -20.29 4.40 4.59
CA PRO A 51 -20.09 3.48 3.50
C PRO A 51 -18.82 2.67 3.78
N ILE A 52 -18.95 1.40 4.12
CA ILE A 52 -17.81 0.50 4.40
C ILE A 52 -16.89 0.35 3.16
N LEU A 53 -17.28 0.86 1.99
CA LEU A 53 -16.59 0.65 0.72
C LEU A 53 -16.33 1.94 -0.10
N SER A 54 -16.54 3.14 0.43
CA SER A 54 -16.46 4.38 -0.39
C SER A 54 -15.06 5.01 -0.51
N GLN A 55 -14.00 4.35 -0.07
CA GLN A 55 -12.64 4.89 -0.19
C GLN A 55 -11.68 4.03 -1.01
N LEU A 56 -12.15 2.94 -1.61
CA LEU A 56 -11.36 2.19 -2.59
C LEU A 56 -11.48 2.90 -3.94
N GLN A 57 -10.61 3.89 -4.17
CA GLN A 57 -10.37 4.45 -5.50
C GLN A 57 -9.65 3.39 -6.34
N GLY A 58 -10.46 2.52 -6.95
CA GLY A 58 -10.03 1.37 -7.74
C GLY A 58 -10.87 0.16 -7.33
N THR A 59 -11.54 -0.49 -8.30
CA THR A 59 -12.33 -1.69 -8.01
C THR A 59 -11.38 -2.75 -7.45
N PRO A 60 -11.52 -3.18 -6.19
CA PRO A 60 -10.59 -4.15 -5.61
C PRO A 60 -10.76 -5.49 -6.34
N MET A 61 -9.68 -6.04 -6.89
CA MET A 61 -9.66 -7.39 -7.43
C MET A 61 -9.74 -8.42 -6.29
N LEU A 62 -8.96 -8.18 -5.21
CA LEU A 62 -9.01 -8.90 -3.94
C LEU A 62 -9.28 -7.93 -2.78
N ILE A 63 -10.00 -8.39 -1.76
CA ILE A 63 -10.34 -7.57 -0.60
C ILE A 63 -9.06 -7.27 0.21
N GLY A 64 -8.77 -5.98 0.44
CA GLY A 64 -7.61 -5.54 1.22
C GLY A 64 -6.27 -5.58 0.46
N ILE A 65 -6.28 -5.88 -0.85
CA ILE A 65 -5.09 -5.88 -1.69
C ILE A 65 -5.20 -4.78 -2.73
N ASP A 66 -4.14 -3.98 -2.89
CA ASP A 66 -4.05 -2.96 -3.93
C ASP A 66 -4.27 -3.61 -5.31
N PRO A 67 -5.21 -3.12 -6.13
CA PRO A 67 -5.55 -3.75 -7.42
C PRO A 67 -4.39 -3.72 -8.43
N ARG A 68 -3.35 -2.92 -8.20
CA ARG A 68 -2.15 -2.88 -9.03
C ARG A 68 -1.12 -3.94 -8.64
N MET A 69 -1.35 -4.67 -7.54
CA MET A 69 -0.52 -5.81 -7.14
C MET A 69 -0.71 -6.96 -8.14
N THR A 70 0.37 -7.33 -8.82
CA THR A 70 0.33 -8.43 -9.78
C THR A 70 0.52 -9.78 -9.08
N PRO A 71 -0.07 -10.88 -9.59
CA PRO A 71 0.12 -12.21 -9.00
C PRO A 71 1.58 -12.63 -8.86
N PRO A 72 2.49 -12.42 -9.85
CA PRO A 72 3.90 -12.79 -9.70
C PRO A 72 4.61 -11.97 -8.62
N LEU A 73 4.28 -10.69 -8.46
CA LEU A 73 4.85 -9.86 -7.41
C LEU A 73 4.42 -10.36 -6.03
N MET A 74 3.12 -10.61 -5.83
CA MET A 74 2.61 -11.13 -4.57
C MET A 74 3.22 -12.49 -4.23
N ASP A 75 3.30 -13.42 -5.19
CA ASP A 75 3.95 -14.73 -5.00
C ASP A 75 5.41 -14.58 -4.56
N ALA A 76 6.17 -13.69 -5.20
CA ALA A 76 7.55 -13.42 -4.81
C ALA A 76 7.65 -12.89 -3.37
N LEU A 77 6.88 -11.86 -3.01
CA LEU A 77 6.89 -11.29 -1.66
C LEU A 77 6.51 -12.31 -0.57
N MET A 78 5.57 -13.20 -0.87
CA MET A 78 5.14 -14.27 0.05
C MET A 78 6.21 -15.35 0.23
N ARG A 79 6.97 -15.68 -0.82
CA ARG A 79 8.03 -16.70 -0.77
C ARG A 79 9.33 -16.22 -0.14
N MET A 80 9.57 -14.91 -0.13
CA MET A 80 10.76 -14.35 0.49
C MET A 80 10.81 -14.67 2.00
N GLY A 81 11.99 -15.04 2.49
CA GLY A 81 12.32 -15.13 3.90
C GLY A 81 12.84 -13.80 4.46
N HIS A 82 13.11 -13.76 5.77
CA HIS A 82 13.82 -12.65 6.38
C HIS A 82 15.24 -12.57 5.81
N GLY A 83 15.67 -11.36 5.44
CA GLY A 83 16.99 -11.10 4.85
C GLY A 83 17.02 -11.22 3.34
N ASP A 84 15.99 -11.80 2.71
CA ASP A 84 15.88 -11.80 1.25
C ASP A 84 15.71 -10.38 0.71
N GLU A 85 16.30 -10.15 -0.46
CA GLU A 85 16.32 -8.85 -1.12
C GLU A 85 15.51 -8.87 -2.41
N ILE A 86 14.91 -7.74 -2.76
CA ILE A 86 14.32 -7.51 -4.08
C ILE A 86 14.89 -6.25 -4.69
N VAL A 87 15.07 -6.29 -6.00
CA VAL A 87 15.58 -5.17 -6.78
C VAL A 87 14.39 -4.49 -7.45
N LEU A 88 14.27 -3.17 -7.29
CA LEU A 88 13.49 -2.34 -8.18
C LEU A 88 14.43 -1.79 -9.25
N ALA A 89 14.14 -2.12 -10.50
CA ALA A 89 14.92 -1.76 -11.66
C ALA A 89 14.23 -0.62 -12.42
N ASP A 90 15.00 0.41 -12.77
CA ASP A 90 14.58 1.45 -13.72
C ASP A 90 14.55 0.92 -15.16
N ALA A 91 14.11 1.75 -16.11
CA ALA A 91 13.98 1.36 -17.51
C ALA A 91 15.33 1.09 -18.22
N ASN A 92 16.45 1.55 -17.66
CA ASN A 92 17.79 1.41 -18.24
C ASN A 92 18.56 0.22 -17.66
N PHE A 93 18.09 -0.34 -16.54
CA PHE A 93 18.72 -1.47 -15.88
C PHE A 93 18.60 -2.75 -16.73
N PRO A 94 19.66 -3.57 -16.84
CA PRO A 94 19.63 -4.83 -17.57
C PRO A 94 18.85 -5.92 -16.80
N ALA A 95 17.54 -5.72 -16.65
CA ALA A 95 16.66 -6.50 -15.79
C ALA A 95 16.66 -8.00 -16.18
N ASP A 96 16.53 -8.33 -17.46
CA ASP A 96 16.52 -9.73 -17.92
C ASP A 96 17.82 -10.47 -17.58
N ALA A 97 18.97 -9.85 -17.84
CA ALA A 97 20.28 -10.48 -17.62
C ALA A 97 20.57 -10.72 -16.13
N ILE A 98 20.17 -9.78 -15.28
CA ILE A 98 20.35 -9.90 -13.82
C ILE A 98 19.31 -10.85 -13.24
N ALA A 99 18.05 -10.75 -13.66
CA ALA A 99 16.97 -11.60 -13.17
C ALA A 99 17.23 -13.09 -13.43
N ALA A 100 17.87 -13.44 -14.55
CA ALA A 100 18.29 -14.81 -14.87
C ALA A 100 19.19 -15.45 -13.80
N ARG A 101 19.83 -14.64 -12.94
CA ARG A 101 20.69 -15.08 -11.84
C ARG A 101 19.99 -15.07 -10.48
N THR A 102 18.84 -14.42 -10.37
CA THR A 102 18.03 -14.35 -9.14
C THR A 102 17.22 -15.63 -8.90
N ARG A 103 16.63 -15.75 -7.70
CA ARG A 103 15.84 -16.93 -7.33
C ARG A 103 14.58 -17.13 -8.18
N VAL A 104 13.94 -16.05 -8.61
CA VAL A 104 12.77 -16.09 -9.52
C VAL A 104 13.18 -16.43 -10.95
N GLY A 105 14.37 -16.03 -11.39
CA GLY A 105 14.93 -16.39 -12.70
C GLY A 105 14.41 -15.57 -13.89
N THR A 106 13.37 -14.77 -13.71
CA THR A 106 12.83 -13.85 -14.74
C THR A 106 12.40 -12.53 -14.08
N PRO A 107 12.43 -11.40 -14.82
CA PRO A 107 12.00 -10.12 -14.28
C PRO A 107 10.48 -10.11 -14.07
N ILE A 108 10.05 -9.56 -12.94
CA ILE A 108 8.64 -9.29 -12.67
C ILE A 108 8.35 -7.88 -13.19
N HIS A 109 7.59 -7.78 -14.28
CA HIS A 109 7.28 -6.49 -14.89
C HIS A 109 6.15 -5.76 -14.15
N LEU A 110 6.40 -4.49 -13.81
CA LEU A 110 5.42 -3.52 -13.34
C LEU A 110 5.42 -2.29 -14.27
N PRO A 111 4.88 -2.42 -15.50
CA PRO A 111 4.84 -1.31 -16.43
C PRO A 111 3.92 -0.19 -15.94
N GLY A 112 4.29 1.06 -16.23
CA GLY A 112 3.55 2.25 -15.80
C GLY A 112 3.87 2.73 -14.38
N PHE A 113 4.76 2.03 -13.67
CA PHE A 113 5.21 2.44 -12.35
C PHE A 113 6.50 3.27 -12.44
N THR A 114 6.53 4.34 -11.64
CA THR A 114 7.78 4.97 -11.20
C THR A 114 8.38 4.15 -10.05
N ALA A 115 9.68 4.30 -9.80
CA ALA A 115 10.34 3.56 -8.73
C ALA A 115 9.72 3.90 -7.34
N PRO A 116 9.46 5.18 -6.99
CA PRO A 116 8.76 5.53 -5.76
C PRO A 116 7.35 4.94 -5.66
N ALA A 117 6.58 4.91 -6.77
CA ALA A 117 5.25 4.32 -6.77
C ALA A 117 5.30 2.80 -6.54
N ALA A 118 6.31 2.12 -7.08
CA ALA A 118 6.52 0.69 -6.87
C ALA A 118 6.96 0.42 -5.42
N ILE A 119 7.85 1.24 -4.85
CA ILE A 119 8.21 1.17 -3.43
C ILE A 119 6.96 1.30 -2.56
N ALA A 120 6.14 2.33 -2.79
CA ALA A 120 4.91 2.55 -2.02
C ALA A 120 3.90 1.39 -2.14
N LEU A 121 3.85 0.69 -3.27
CA LEU A 121 3.04 -0.52 -3.42
C LEU A 121 3.61 -1.70 -2.64
N ILE A 122 4.92 -1.91 -2.73
CA ILE A 122 5.61 -3.07 -2.15
C ILE A 122 5.66 -2.96 -0.62
N THR A 123 5.99 -1.80 -0.06
CA THR A 123 6.14 -1.60 1.39
C THR A 123 4.83 -1.71 2.16
N GLN A 124 3.67 -1.74 1.48
CA GLN A 124 2.39 -2.10 2.10
C GLN A 124 2.34 -3.56 2.57
N TYR A 125 3.12 -4.45 1.92
CA TYR A 125 3.11 -5.89 2.17
C TYR A 125 4.47 -6.43 2.59
N LEU A 126 5.55 -5.69 2.32
CA LEU A 126 6.91 -6.06 2.65
C LEU A 126 7.40 -5.27 3.89
N PRO A 127 7.51 -5.91 5.07
CA PRO A 127 8.19 -5.28 6.19
C PRO A 127 9.66 -5.08 5.82
N LEU A 128 10.21 -3.89 6.08
CA LEU A 128 11.62 -3.62 5.88
C LEU A 128 12.44 -4.15 7.05
N ASP A 129 13.68 -4.55 6.78
CA ASP A 129 14.58 -5.09 7.80
C ASP A 129 15.01 -4.04 8.84
N GLY A 130 14.98 -4.41 10.12
CA GLY A 130 15.46 -3.58 11.23
C GLY A 130 16.68 -4.14 11.95
N PHE A 131 17.19 -5.30 11.53
CA PHE A 131 18.26 -6.03 12.22
C PHE A 131 19.63 -5.90 11.54
N SER A 132 19.66 -5.37 10.31
CA SER A 132 20.87 -5.19 9.51
C SER A 132 21.32 -3.73 9.48
N ASP A 133 22.55 -3.50 8.98
CA ASP A 133 23.13 -2.16 8.82
C ASP A 133 22.28 -1.21 7.98
N ALA A 134 21.57 -1.72 6.96
CA ALA A 134 20.59 -0.96 6.21
C ALA A 134 19.45 -1.87 5.75
N CYS A 135 18.27 -1.27 5.52
CA CYS A 135 17.07 -1.97 5.09
C CYS A 135 16.76 -1.78 3.60
N ALA A 136 17.34 -0.74 3.00
CA ALA A 136 17.26 -0.48 1.57
C ALA A 136 18.50 0.27 1.08
N TRP A 137 18.81 0.14 -0.20
CA TRP A 137 19.92 0.82 -0.86
C TRP A 137 19.47 1.50 -2.15
N ARG A 138 19.95 2.72 -2.39
CA ARG A 138 19.96 3.33 -3.74
C ARG A 138 21.26 3.03 -4.46
N MET A 139 21.20 3.01 -5.78
CA MET A 139 22.41 3.10 -6.59
C MET A 139 23.00 4.52 -6.52
N GLU A 140 24.29 4.62 -6.26
CA GLU A 140 25.04 5.89 -6.29
C GLU A 140 25.20 6.42 -7.72
N ILE A 141 25.26 7.75 -7.84
CA ILE A 141 25.55 8.42 -9.11
C ILE A 141 27.06 8.30 -9.37
N ASP A 142 27.45 7.82 -10.55
CA ASP A 142 28.85 7.64 -10.92
C ASP A 142 29.60 8.99 -10.82
N GLY A 143 30.66 9.03 -10.01
CA GLY A 143 31.46 10.25 -9.77
C GLY A 143 30.89 11.21 -8.72
N ALA A 144 29.68 10.97 -8.20
CA ALA A 144 29.02 11.81 -7.20
C ALA A 144 28.24 10.96 -6.17
N PRO A 145 28.91 10.12 -5.36
CA PRO A 145 28.24 9.15 -4.49
C PRO A 145 27.34 9.78 -3.42
N GLY A 146 27.70 10.97 -2.93
CA GLY A 146 26.90 11.72 -1.95
C GLY A 146 25.72 12.48 -2.55
N GLU A 147 25.62 12.59 -3.88
CA GLU A 147 24.53 13.29 -4.54
C GLU A 147 23.28 12.41 -4.61
N MET A 148 22.13 13.03 -4.35
CA MET A 148 20.82 12.41 -4.47
C MET A 148 20.02 13.12 -5.57
N GLY A 149 19.62 12.35 -6.57
CA GLY A 149 18.68 12.84 -7.58
C GLY A 149 17.26 12.97 -7.03
N GLU A 150 16.36 13.50 -7.85
CA GLU A 150 14.94 13.63 -7.54
C GLU A 150 14.31 12.25 -7.20
N VAL A 151 14.58 11.23 -8.04
CA VAL A 151 14.08 9.87 -7.83
C VAL A 151 14.57 9.25 -6.51
N HIS A 152 15.81 9.54 -6.12
CA HIS A 152 16.37 9.07 -4.84
C HIS A 152 15.65 9.72 -3.66
N SER A 153 15.44 11.03 -3.75
CA SER A 153 14.80 11.81 -2.68
C SER A 153 13.34 11.39 -2.47
N GLU A 154 12.58 11.22 -3.55
CA GLU A 154 11.20 10.72 -3.50
C GLU A 154 11.12 9.31 -2.88
N ALA A 155 11.96 8.39 -3.37
CA ALA A 155 12.00 7.01 -2.87
C ALA A 155 12.40 6.95 -1.39
N PHE A 156 13.44 7.69 -1.00
CA PHE A 156 13.94 7.68 0.38
C PHE A 156 12.96 8.33 1.34
N ALA A 157 12.25 9.38 0.94
CA ALA A 157 11.18 9.94 1.76
C ALA A 157 10.08 8.90 2.11
N LEU A 158 9.72 8.05 1.15
CA LEU A 158 8.78 6.94 1.39
C LEU A 158 9.38 5.86 2.29
N LEU A 159 10.63 5.47 2.04
CA LEU A 159 11.31 4.44 2.83
C LEU A 159 11.55 4.88 4.27
N GLU A 160 11.91 6.14 4.50
CA GLU A 160 12.05 6.74 5.84
C GLU A 160 10.73 6.65 6.63
N ALA A 161 9.60 6.84 5.97
CA ALA A 161 8.29 6.73 6.61
C ALA A 161 7.87 5.28 6.92
N CYS A 162 8.46 4.29 6.25
CA CYS A 162 8.09 2.88 6.38
C CYS A 162 9.12 2.03 7.14
N LYS A 163 10.36 2.48 7.28
CA LYS A 163 11.42 1.68 7.91
C LYS A 163 11.19 1.53 9.42
N PRO A 164 11.63 0.41 10.01
CA PRO A 164 11.66 0.27 11.46
C PRO A 164 12.50 1.36 12.14
N GLU A 165 12.17 1.65 13.40
CA GLU A 165 12.99 2.55 14.22
C GLU A 165 14.42 2.00 14.33
N GLY A 166 15.42 2.87 14.18
CA GLY A 166 16.84 2.51 14.20
C GLY A 166 17.39 1.89 12.91
N ALA A 167 16.54 1.47 11.96
CA ALA A 167 17.01 0.99 10.66
C ALA A 167 17.61 2.15 9.84
N ALA A 168 18.63 1.89 9.03
CA ALA A 168 19.22 2.89 8.14
C ALA A 168 18.85 2.64 6.66
N LEU A 169 18.91 3.70 5.86
CA LEU A 169 18.92 3.62 4.40
C LEU A 169 20.35 3.83 3.91
N GLY A 170 20.80 2.94 3.02
CA GLY A 170 22.16 2.94 2.49
C GLY A 170 22.26 3.46 1.06
N SER A 171 23.48 3.69 0.61
CA SER A 171 23.83 3.82 -0.80
C SER A 171 24.85 2.75 -1.17
N ILE A 172 24.89 2.38 -2.44
CA ILE A 172 25.86 1.42 -2.96
C ILE A 172 26.36 1.87 -4.32
N ALA A 173 27.68 1.79 -4.51
CA ALA A 173 28.32 2.08 -5.78
C ALA A 173 27.74 1.19 -6.88
N ARG A 174 27.63 1.72 -8.10
CA ARG A 174 27.08 0.97 -9.24
C ARG A 174 27.79 -0.37 -9.50
N ALA A 175 29.12 -0.41 -9.30
CA ALA A 175 29.92 -1.62 -9.44
C ALA A 175 29.52 -2.73 -8.46
N ASP A 176 29.11 -2.36 -7.24
CA ASP A 176 28.70 -3.28 -6.18
C ASP A 176 27.18 -3.55 -6.22
N PHE A 177 26.40 -2.68 -6.86
CA PHE A 177 24.97 -2.86 -7.05
C PHE A 177 24.67 -4.11 -7.90
N TYR A 178 25.35 -4.30 -9.03
CA TYR A 178 25.04 -5.42 -9.93
C TYR A 178 25.30 -6.81 -9.30
N PRO A 179 26.45 -7.07 -8.64
CA PRO A 179 26.67 -8.33 -7.93
C PRO A 179 25.61 -8.59 -6.86
N ARG A 180 25.23 -7.56 -6.09
CA ARG A 180 24.21 -7.67 -5.05
C ARG A 180 22.83 -7.95 -5.64
N ALA A 181 22.44 -7.22 -6.69
CA ALA A 181 21.20 -7.40 -7.41
C ALA A 181 21.08 -8.82 -8.02
N ALA A 182 22.19 -9.40 -8.49
CA ALA A 182 22.21 -10.77 -8.99
C ALA A 182 22.01 -11.82 -7.89
N GLY A 183 22.32 -11.49 -6.64
CA GLY A 183 22.06 -12.34 -5.47
C GLY A 183 20.67 -12.14 -4.85
N ALA A 184 19.87 -11.20 -5.36
CA ALA A 184 18.53 -10.92 -4.85
C ALA A 184 17.55 -12.07 -5.16
N PHE A 185 16.42 -12.05 -4.47
CA PHE A 185 15.33 -13.00 -4.69
C PHE A 185 14.64 -12.77 -6.04
N ALA A 186 14.34 -11.50 -6.36
CA ALA A 186 13.69 -11.11 -7.61
C ALA A 186 14.13 -9.73 -8.10
N VAL A 187 14.01 -9.52 -9.40
CA VAL A 187 14.11 -8.19 -10.04
C VAL A 187 12.72 -7.75 -10.49
N ILE A 188 12.34 -6.54 -10.12
CA ILE A 188 11.07 -5.90 -10.43
C ILE A 188 11.36 -4.80 -11.45
N ALA A 189 11.02 -5.05 -12.71
CA ALA A 189 11.27 -4.12 -13.80
C ALA A 189 10.14 -3.09 -13.87
N THR A 190 10.47 -1.84 -13.53
CA THR A 190 9.54 -0.70 -13.63
C THR A 190 9.74 0.06 -14.95
N THR A 191 8.94 1.08 -15.20
CA THR A 191 9.13 2.00 -16.33
C THR A 191 9.66 3.35 -15.87
N GLU A 192 10.38 3.40 -14.74
CA GLU A 192 11.03 4.62 -14.24
C GLU A 192 12.03 5.14 -15.28
N PRO A 193 11.79 6.32 -15.89
CA PRO A 193 12.68 6.84 -16.92
C PRO A 193 13.92 7.54 -16.35
N ARG A 194 13.88 7.96 -15.08
CA ARG A 194 14.98 8.70 -14.45
C ARG A 194 16.16 7.76 -14.18
N ALA A 195 17.36 8.22 -14.55
CA ALA A 195 18.59 7.45 -14.34
C ALA A 195 18.87 7.21 -12.86
N TYR A 196 19.58 6.12 -12.56
CA TYR A 196 19.89 5.67 -11.20
C TYR A 196 18.64 5.43 -10.34
N GLY A 197 17.48 5.19 -10.96
CA GLY A 197 16.20 4.89 -10.30
C GLY A 197 16.11 3.46 -9.77
N CYS A 198 17.25 2.81 -9.54
CA CYS A 198 17.35 1.44 -9.07
C CYS A 198 17.53 1.39 -7.56
N PHE A 199 16.77 0.51 -6.91
CA PHE A 199 16.78 0.33 -5.46
C PHE A 199 16.83 -1.15 -5.09
N ILE A 200 17.36 -1.45 -3.92
CA ILE A 200 17.32 -2.79 -3.33
C ILE A 200 16.59 -2.66 -1.98
N LEU A 201 15.58 -3.49 -1.75
CA LEU A 201 14.86 -3.56 -0.47
C LEU A 201 15.11 -4.92 0.19
N ARG A 202 15.41 -4.92 1.49
CA ARG A 202 15.60 -6.14 2.28
C ARG A 202 14.39 -6.42 3.16
N LYS A 203 13.91 -7.66 3.15
CA LYS A 203 12.77 -8.11 3.94
C LYS A 203 13.12 -8.28 5.42
N GLY A 204 12.35 -7.63 6.27
CA GLY A 204 12.39 -7.78 7.72
C GLY A 204 11.54 -8.94 8.23
N VAL A 205 11.20 -8.86 9.52
CA VAL A 205 10.36 -9.83 10.23
C VAL A 205 9.03 -9.18 10.57
N VAL A 206 7.93 -9.93 10.47
CA VAL A 206 6.64 -9.57 11.08
C VAL A 206 6.60 -10.20 12.47
N LEU A 207 6.54 -9.37 13.52
CA LEU A 207 6.42 -9.80 14.92
C LEU A 207 4.99 -9.59 15.43
#